data_AF-A0A536A0C4-F1
#
_entry.id   AF-A0A536A0C4-F1
#
_cell.length_a   1.000
_cell.length_b   1.000
_cell.length_c   1.000
_cell.angle_alpha   90.00
_cell.angle_beta   90.00
_cell.angle_gamma   90.00
#
_symmetry.space_group_name_H-M   'P 1'
#
loop_
_entity.id
_entity.type
_entity.pdbx_description
1 polymer ?
#
loop_
_entity_poly.entity_id
_entity_poly.type
_entity_poly.pdbx_seq_one_letter_code
_entity_poly.pdbx_strand_id
1 'polypeptide(L)'
;MLASARGKGQVKKVLVVLLLIVAGVGAFLYFPRGGATTSASNAATLAILNTAIEGARAGSAFAPALDGEVYATGDLVRANVDGRAVLTFFDGSSLSVDPGSQVKVVALNRVSADGIQVTIEQSLGRSWSSVQKLKTPDSRYEVRTPSTVAVVRGTGFLTFVQQLASGGTQTTYQVDEGTLLVSATAGGTVTVAAGSQVTIAEGAAAPASATPIAPAPRLEINGSPGLGFLVVAPTGQSCGTAGAKAEIFGCVVSGDKVIVRDPAAGRWGVFLTSPGAIKTSAFTIDGFVGTSSVARQIMEGPLVAGQMVRSGITLKSGPPLTLSAFEPSTVVTSVCAATAPGRVFASGPVDGRADSVKTFARDNKATPVSLVFTEAELNQVVDKNAPSATQGVTLSDAKIRIDGGGIHGTAKAATQFLTVTASADVVGGSVGDKFTLKVSHLAADPLPPGLIDAVKGIVDSTTADVSGSVPFLVKQVAFRNGCFWVSGVTAN
;
A
#
# COMPACT_ATOMS: atom_id res chain seq x y z
N MET A 1 17.55 -6.22 38.29
CA MET A 1 16.32 -5.38 38.28
C MET A 1 16.50 -3.98 37.63
N LEU A 2 17.61 -3.70 36.90
CA LEU A 2 17.91 -2.37 36.34
C LEU A 2 17.78 -2.26 34.79
N ALA A 3 17.32 -3.30 34.08
CA ALA A 3 17.21 -3.27 32.61
C ALA A 3 15.82 -2.85 32.07
N SER A 4 14.79 -2.74 32.92
CA SER A 4 13.40 -2.48 32.50
C SER A 4 13.07 -0.98 32.32
N ALA A 5 13.90 -0.07 32.83
CA ALA A 5 13.63 1.36 32.78
C ALA A 5 13.99 2.04 31.44
N ARG A 6 14.89 1.44 30.65
CA ARG A 6 15.39 2.05 29.39
C ARG A 6 14.42 1.91 28.21
N GLY A 7 13.54 0.89 28.21
CA GLY A 7 12.56 0.64 27.14
C GLY A 7 11.28 1.49 27.26
N LYS A 8 10.77 1.69 28.48
CA LYS A 8 9.56 2.50 28.78
C LYS A 8 9.64 3.97 28.34
N GLY A 9 10.85 4.52 28.23
CA GLY A 9 11.04 5.93 27.85
C GLY A 9 10.99 6.22 26.35
N GLN A 10 11.19 5.22 25.49
CA GLN A 10 11.49 5.42 24.07
C GLN A 10 10.22 5.53 23.20
N VAL A 11 9.18 4.75 23.47
CA VAL A 11 7.87 4.89 22.78
C VAL A 11 7.09 6.12 23.25
N LYS A 12 7.33 6.55 24.50
CA LYS A 12 6.93 7.88 25.00
C LYS A 12 7.44 9.00 24.09
N LYS A 13 8.67 8.89 23.56
CA LYS A 13 9.27 9.90 22.68
C LYS A 13 8.57 9.97 21.31
N VAL A 14 8.24 8.84 20.69
CA VAL A 14 7.53 8.78 19.39
C VAL A 14 6.21 9.55 19.41
N LEU A 15 5.55 9.53 20.57
CA LEU A 15 4.22 10.12 20.73
C LEU A 15 4.26 11.54 21.28
N VAL A 16 5.28 11.82 22.11
CA VAL A 16 5.76 13.18 22.37
C VAL A 16 6.18 13.85 21.06
N VAL A 17 6.43 13.15 19.95
CA VAL A 17 6.87 13.76 18.68
C VAL A 17 5.74 14.21 17.78
N LEU A 18 4.64 13.47 17.65
CA LEU A 18 3.43 14.04 17.04
C LEU A 18 2.94 15.24 17.85
N LEU A 19 3.08 15.20 19.18
CA LEU A 19 2.85 16.34 20.05
C LEU A 19 3.90 17.45 19.85
N LEU A 20 5.19 17.18 19.77
CA LEU A 20 6.24 18.21 19.61
C LEU A 20 6.27 18.81 18.20
N ILE A 21 5.85 18.09 17.17
CA ILE A 21 5.62 18.62 15.82
C ILE A 21 4.55 19.71 15.87
N VAL A 22 3.52 19.53 16.72
CA VAL A 22 2.50 20.55 16.96
C VAL A 22 2.95 21.59 18.01
N ALA A 23 3.81 21.26 18.98
CA ALA A 23 4.31 22.20 20.00
C ALA A 23 5.40 23.13 19.47
N GLY A 24 6.21 22.66 18.51
CA GLY A 24 7.21 23.46 17.80
C GLY A 24 6.59 24.68 17.11
N VAL A 25 5.30 24.62 16.80
CA VAL A 25 4.48 25.71 16.24
C VAL A 25 4.42 26.91 17.19
N GLY A 26 4.40 26.70 18.51
CA GLY A 26 4.28 27.82 19.44
C GLY A 26 5.60 28.40 19.93
N ALA A 27 6.72 27.67 19.83
CA ALA A 27 8.02 28.14 20.32
C ALA A 27 8.65 29.21 19.40
N PHE A 28 8.09 29.41 18.20
CA PHE A 28 8.61 30.32 17.18
C PHE A 28 7.68 31.50 16.83
N LEU A 29 6.65 31.80 17.64
CA LEU A 29 5.68 32.88 17.39
C LEU A 29 6.20 34.32 17.64
N TYR A 30 7.47 34.59 17.36
CA TYR A 30 8.00 35.95 17.33
C TYR A 30 8.26 36.32 15.85
N PHE A 31 7.44 37.24 15.32
CA PHE A 31 7.44 37.86 13.97
C PHE A 31 6.43 37.33 12.92
N PRO A 32 5.54 38.20 12.38
CA PRO A 32 4.53 37.81 11.39
C PRO A 32 4.97 38.14 9.95
N ARG A 33 4.96 37.17 9.01
CA ARG A 33 4.78 37.36 7.56
C ARG A 33 4.22 36.07 6.93
N GLY A 34 3.17 36.19 6.12
CA GLY A 34 2.34 35.06 5.65
C GLY A 34 2.81 34.32 4.40
N GLY A 35 2.20 33.16 4.16
CA GLY A 35 2.32 32.35 2.94
C GLY A 35 1.37 31.14 2.99
N ALA A 36 0.61 30.90 1.92
CA ALA A 36 -0.40 29.84 1.80
C ALA A 36 0.18 28.52 1.26
N THR A 37 -0.40 27.38 1.65
CA THR A 37 -0.07 26.04 1.11
C THR A 37 -1.21 25.49 0.24
N THR A 38 -0.85 24.91 -0.92
CA THR A 38 -1.73 24.26 -1.89
C THR A 38 -1.84 22.76 -1.64
N SER A 39 -3.06 22.22 -1.48
CA SER A 39 -3.33 20.77 -1.45
C SER A 39 -3.44 20.19 -2.88
N ALA A 40 -2.85 19.02 -3.13
CA ALA A 40 -2.88 18.36 -4.44
C ALA A 40 -4.11 17.42 -4.58
N SER A 41 -5.10 17.81 -5.38
CA SER A 41 -6.36 17.05 -5.55
C SER A 41 -6.30 15.93 -6.61
N ASN A 42 -5.23 15.85 -7.41
CA ASN A 42 -5.11 14.93 -8.55
C ASN A 42 -3.79 14.16 -8.46
N ALA A 43 -3.76 13.11 -7.64
CA ALA A 43 -2.54 12.35 -7.41
C ALA A 43 -2.80 10.86 -7.13
N ALA A 44 -1.74 10.06 -7.17
CA ALA A 44 -1.76 8.63 -6.87
C ALA A 44 -1.03 8.37 -5.55
N THR A 45 -1.59 7.55 -4.68
CA THR A 45 -0.91 7.14 -3.43
C THR A 45 -0.08 5.89 -3.67
N LEU A 46 1.19 5.91 -3.27
CA LEU A 46 2.10 4.77 -3.36
C LEU A 46 1.98 3.90 -2.09
N ALA A 47 1.61 2.64 -2.27
CA ALA A 47 1.75 1.60 -1.26
C ALA A 47 2.96 0.72 -1.58
N ILE A 48 3.88 0.59 -0.65
CA ILE A 48 5.07 -0.24 -0.80
C ILE A 48 4.78 -1.62 -0.21
N LEU A 49 4.97 -2.66 -1.01
CA LEU A 49 4.64 -4.04 -0.63
C LEU A 49 5.84 -4.80 -0.07
N ASN A 50 7.07 -4.35 -0.36
CA ASN A 50 8.30 -4.83 0.26
C ASN A 50 9.41 -3.76 0.28
N THR A 51 10.66 -4.07 -0.10
CA THR A 51 11.79 -3.13 -0.10
C THR A 51 12.04 -2.54 -1.50
N ALA A 52 13.09 -1.71 -1.64
CA ALA A 52 13.71 -1.39 -2.93
C ALA A 52 12.82 -0.68 -3.98
N ILE A 53 11.95 0.23 -3.51
CA ILE A 53 11.24 1.18 -4.37
C ILE A 53 11.94 2.53 -4.32
N GLU A 54 12.18 3.11 -5.49
CA GLU A 54 12.68 4.47 -5.63
C GLU A 54 11.64 5.35 -6.34
N GLY A 55 11.60 6.61 -5.91
CA GLY A 55 10.78 7.66 -6.49
C GLY A 55 11.64 8.77 -7.04
N ALA A 56 11.20 9.37 -8.14
CA ALA A 56 11.72 10.65 -8.62
C ALA A 56 10.56 11.62 -8.83
N ARG A 57 10.69 12.82 -8.25
CA ARG A 57 9.81 13.94 -8.60
C ARG A 57 10.12 14.42 -10.00
N ALA A 58 9.18 15.11 -10.65
CA ALA A 58 9.38 15.66 -11.99
C ALA A 58 10.75 16.39 -12.13
N GLY A 59 11.68 15.79 -12.90
CA GLY A 59 13.01 16.34 -13.17
C GLY A 59 14.07 16.14 -12.06
N SER A 60 13.71 15.51 -10.94
CA SER A 60 14.60 15.23 -9.81
C SER A 60 15.30 13.87 -9.95
N ALA A 61 16.38 13.68 -9.18
CA ALA A 61 17.03 12.38 -9.05
C ALA A 61 16.14 11.36 -8.30
N PHE A 62 16.40 10.07 -8.52
CA PHE A 62 15.77 9.01 -7.76
C PHE A 62 16.25 9.02 -6.30
N ALA A 63 15.32 8.76 -5.39
CA ALA A 63 15.57 8.55 -3.97
C ALA A 63 14.69 7.40 -3.46
N PRO A 64 15.02 6.76 -2.32
CA PRO A 64 14.14 5.77 -1.70
C PRO A 64 12.74 6.35 -1.47
N ALA A 65 11.72 5.64 -1.94
CA ALA A 65 10.33 6.02 -1.72
C ALA A 65 9.83 5.53 -0.35
N LEU A 66 8.80 6.19 0.18
CA LEU A 66 8.12 5.81 1.41
C LEU A 66 6.65 5.45 1.12
N ASP A 67 6.08 4.56 1.93
CA ASP A 67 4.66 4.21 1.83
C ASP A 67 3.81 5.42 2.24
N GLY A 68 2.72 5.65 1.50
CA GLY A 68 1.86 6.82 1.62
C GLY A 68 2.31 8.03 0.81
N GLU A 69 3.49 8.01 0.17
CA GLU A 69 3.88 9.10 -0.71
C GLU A 69 2.91 9.28 -1.88
N VAL A 70 2.60 10.54 -2.16
CA VAL A 70 1.67 10.94 -3.21
C VAL A 70 2.46 11.25 -4.48
N TYR A 71 2.09 10.70 -5.62
CA TYR A 71 2.73 10.84 -6.93
C TYR A 71 1.81 11.58 -7.90
N ALA A 72 2.31 12.65 -8.50
CA ALA A 72 1.56 13.48 -9.43
C ALA A 72 2.10 13.38 -10.86
N THR A 73 1.47 14.12 -11.78
CA THR A 73 1.95 14.30 -13.14
C THR A 73 3.44 14.69 -13.17
N GLY A 74 4.23 13.92 -13.89
CA GLY A 74 5.68 14.07 -14.05
C GLY A 74 6.52 13.14 -13.17
N ASP A 75 5.94 12.54 -12.11
CA ASP A 75 6.68 11.71 -11.16
C ASP A 75 6.91 10.28 -11.69
N LEU A 76 7.99 9.65 -11.22
CA LEU A 76 8.42 8.31 -11.62
C LEU A 76 8.56 7.38 -10.42
N VAL A 77 8.15 6.14 -10.61
CA VAL A 77 8.40 5.02 -9.68
C VAL A 77 9.30 4.00 -10.37
N ARG A 78 10.33 3.55 -9.65
CA ARG A 78 11.21 2.46 -10.06
C ARG A 78 11.19 1.35 -9.01
N ALA A 79 10.86 0.16 -9.47
CA ALA A 79 10.95 -1.07 -8.69
C ALA A 79 12.27 -1.75 -9.02
N ASN A 80 13.22 -1.76 -8.08
CA ASN A 80 14.53 -2.40 -8.26
C ASN A 80 14.43 -3.94 -8.10
N VAL A 81 15.55 -4.63 -7.87
CA VAL A 81 15.68 -6.11 -8.00
C VAL A 81 14.71 -6.93 -7.14
N ASP A 82 14.12 -6.35 -6.10
CA ASP A 82 13.05 -6.99 -5.34
C ASP A 82 11.80 -6.11 -5.20
N GLY A 83 11.80 -4.90 -5.76
CA GLY A 83 10.80 -3.88 -5.47
C GLY A 83 9.39 -4.28 -5.92
N ARG A 84 8.42 -4.18 -4.99
CA ARG A 84 6.99 -4.28 -5.30
C ARG A 84 6.22 -3.12 -4.68
N ALA A 85 5.37 -2.50 -5.49
CA ALA A 85 4.51 -1.41 -5.04
C ALA A 85 3.18 -1.40 -5.79
N VAL A 86 2.23 -0.64 -5.26
CA VAL A 86 0.95 -0.35 -5.90
C VAL A 86 0.76 1.16 -5.90
N LEU A 87 0.53 1.73 -7.07
CA LEU A 87 0.01 3.09 -7.21
C LEU A 87 -1.52 3.01 -7.23
N THR A 88 -2.18 3.67 -6.29
CA THR A 88 -3.65 3.81 -6.30
C THR A 88 -4.01 5.22 -6.76
N PHE A 89 -4.68 5.33 -7.90
CA PHE A 89 -5.12 6.60 -8.46
C PHE A 89 -6.37 7.11 -7.76
N PHE A 90 -6.63 8.42 -7.85
CA PHE A 90 -7.77 9.06 -7.17
C PHE A 90 -9.15 8.56 -7.61
N ASP A 91 -9.24 7.88 -8.76
CA ASP A 91 -10.46 7.27 -9.28
C ASP A 91 -10.71 5.86 -8.74
N GLY A 92 -9.77 5.30 -7.96
CA GLY A 92 -9.80 3.94 -7.44
C GLY A 92 -9.19 2.90 -8.38
N SER A 93 -8.66 3.29 -9.54
CA SER A 93 -7.83 2.41 -10.36
C SER A 93 -6.49 2.16 -9.67
N SER A 94 -5.87 1.01 -9.93
CA SER A 94 -4.58 0.66 -9.34
C SER A 94 -3.60 0.09 -10.36
N LEU A 95 -2.33 0.42 -10.18
CA LEU A 95 -1.20 -0.13 -10.93
C LEU A 95 -0.21 -0.80 -9.97
N SER A 96 -0.19 -2.12 -9.96
CA SER A 96 0.84 -2.89 -9.26
C SER A 96 2.08 -2.97 -10.14
N VAL A 97 3.25 -2.70 -9.58
CA VAL A 97 4.54 -2.83 -10.26
C VAL A 97 5.38 -3.91 -9.60
N ASP A 98 5.96 -4.77 -10.44
CA ASP A 98 6.85 -5.85 -10.02
C ASP A 98 8.33 -5.47 -10.20
N PRO A 99 9.27 -6.29 -9.69
CA PRO A 99 10.70 -5.99 -9.77
C PRO A 99 11.18 -5.75 -11.20
N GLY A 100 12.10 -4.80 -11.37
CA GLY A 100 12.64 -4.39 -12.67
C GLY A 100 11.74 -3.42 -13.46
N SER A 101 10.65 -2.94 -12.86
CA SER A 101 9.71 -2.03 -13.54
C SER A 101 10.08 -0.56 -13.34
N GLN A 102 9.83 0.24 -14.38
CA GLN A 102 9.88 1.69 -14.28
C GLN A 102 8.64 2.28 -14.93
N VAL A 103 7.91 3.08 -14.16
CA VAL A 103 6.66 3.71 -14.57
C VAL A 103 6.69 5.21 -14.28
N LYS A 104 6.09 6.00 -15.16
CA LYS A 104 5.94 7.44 -15.04
C LYS A 104 4.48 7.82 -15.13
N VAL A 105 4.02 8.66 -14.22
CA VAL A 105 2.70 9.28 -14.30
C VAL A 105 2.79 10.47 -15.24
N VAL A 106 2.38 10.32 -16.49
CA VAL A 106 2.49 11.38 -17.53
C VAL A 106 1.35 12.37 -17.42
N ALA A 107 0.15 11.90 -17.08
CA ALA A 107 -1.00 12.73 -16.80
C ALA A 107 -1.88 12.08 -15.75
N LEU A 108 -2.34 12.86 -14.80
CA LEU A 108 -3.30 12.45 -13.79
C LEU A 108 -4.17 13.66 -13.44
N ASN A 109 -5.30 13.78 -14.14
CA ASN A 109 -6.18 14.95 -14.05
C ASN A 109 -7.63 14.52 -13.89
N ARG A 110 -8.41 15.33 -13.18
CA ARG A 110 -9.87 15.28 -13.23
C ARG A 110 -10.34 16.21 -14.36
N VAL A 111 -11.06 15.67 -15.34
CA VAL A 111 -11.53 16.43 -16.52
C VAL A 111 -12.98 16.88 -16.39
N SER A 112 -13.77 16.20 -15.57
CA SER A 112 -15.13 16.58 -15.16
C SER A 112 -15.43 15.98 -13.78
N ALA A 113 -16.61 16.24 -13.19
CA ALA A 113 -16.93 15.76 -11.84
C ALA A 113 -16.69 14.25 -11.68
N ASP A 114 -17.06 13.46 -12.69
CA ASP A 114 -16.89 12.00 -12.76
C ASP A 114 -15.85 11.55 -13.81
N GLY A 115 -15.20 12.49 -14.50
CA GLY A 115 -14.29 12.19 -15.61
C GLY A 115 -12.82 12.29 -15.25
N ILE A 116 -12.01 11.40 -15.82
CA ILE A 116 -10.58 11.29 -15.51
C ILE A 116 -9.70 11.26 -16.76
N GLN A 117 -8.47 11.76 -16.63
CA GLN A 117 -7.42 11.56 -17.60
C GLN A 117 -6.21 10.97 -16.88
N VAL A 118 -5.92 9.70 -17.18
CA VAL A 118 -4.75 8.98 -16.70
C VAL A 118 -3.89 8.58 -17.89
N THR A 119 -2.61 8.89 -17.85
CA THR A 119 -1.63 8.38 -18.81
C THR A 119 -0.40 7.93 -18.07
N ILE A 120 -0.11 6.64 -18.17
CA ILE A 120 1.07 5.99 -17.60
C ILE A 120 2.02 5.67 -18.73
N GLU A 121 3.29 5.93 -18.52
CA GLU A 121 4.36 5.46 -19.39
C GLU A 121 5.13 4.37 -18.64
N GLN A 122 5.27 3.19 -19.23
CA GLN A 122 6.06 2.10 -18.70
C GLN A 122 7.19 1.79 -19.68
N SER A 123 8.43 2.00 -19.23
CA SER A 123 9.60 1.80 -20.07
C SER A 123 10.15 0.37 -19.98
N LEU A 124 9.99 -0.29 -18.83
CA LEU A 124 10.51 -1.64 -18.56
C LEU A 124 9.65 -2.36 -17.51
N GLY A 125 9.82 -3.67 -17.46
CA GLY A 125 9.33 -4.54 -16.40
C GLY A 125 7.85 -4.89 -16.54
N ARG A 126 7.27 -5.37 -15.45
CA ARG A 126 5.96 -6.02 -15.40
C ARG A 126 5.02 -5.26 -14.46
N SER A 127 3.83 -4.95 -14.94
CA SER A 127 2.79 -4.29 -14.15
C SER A 127 1.43 -4.93 -14.36
N TRP A 128 0.56 -4.74 -13.37
CA TRP A 128 -0.83 -5.14 -13.39
C TRP A 128 -1.71 -3.92 -13.17
N SER A 129 -2.57 -3.63 -14.14
CA SER A 129 -3.55 -2.55 -14.05
C SER A 129 -4.93 -3.14 -13.75
N SER A 130 -5.57 -2.65 -12.69
CA SER A 130 -7.00 -2.80 -12.45
C SER A 130 -7.65 -1.44 -12.59
N VAL A 131 -8.32 -1.23 -13.71
CA VAL A 131 -8.86 0.08 -14.09
C VAL A 131 -10.37 0.10 -13.87
N GLN A 132 -10.87 1.10 -13.17
CA GLN A 132 -12.29 1.32 -12.98
C GLN A 132 -12.99 1.59 -14.31
N LYS A 133 -14.26 1.19 -14.42
CA LYS A 133 -15.05 1.51 -15.62
C LYS A 133 -15.19 3.02 -15.75
N LEU A 134 -14.70 3.54 -16.87
CA LEU A 134 -14.80 4.97 -17.19
C LEU A 134 -16.27 5.35 -17.35
N LYS A 135 -16.70 6.36 -16.60
CA LYS A 135 -18.13 6.74 -16.49
C LYS A 135 -18.55 7.75 -17.55
N THR A 136 -17.61 8.49 -18.12
CA THR A 136 -17.88 9.62 -19.01
C THR A 136 -17.13 9.47 -20.35
N PRO A 137 -17.64 10.03 -21.46
CA PRO A 137 -16.98 9.93 -22.77
C PRO A 137 -15.61 10.63 -22.85
N ASP A 138 -15.42 11.71 -22.11
CA ASP A 138 -14.18 12.49 -21.98
C ASP A 138 -13.13 11.78 -21.11
N SER A 139 -13.53 10.74 -20.36
CA SER A 139 -12.59 9.94 -19.58
C SER A 139 -11.66 9.13 -20.46
N ARG A 140 -10.39 9.09 -20.07
CA ARG A 140 -9.32 8.41 -20.79
C ARG A 140 -8.31 7.80 -19.83
N TYR A 141 -8.00 6.53 -20.04
CA TYR A 141 -6.89 5.84 -19.38
C TYR A 141 -5.99 5.23 -20.46
N GLU A 142 -4.70 5.57 -20.41
CA GLU A 142 -3.70 5.05 -21.34
C GLU A 142 -2.48 4.47 -20.64
N VAL A 143 -1.96 3.40 -21.23
CA VAL A 143 -0.61 2.89 -20.97
C VAL A 143 0.22 3.05 -22.24
N ARG A 144 1.32 3.78 -22.14
CA ARG A 144 2.29 3.99 -23.21
C ARG A 144 3.53 3.17 -22.92
N THR A 145 4.03 2.50 -23.93
CA THR A 145 5.31 1.80 -23.91
C THR A 145 6.11 2.22 -25.14
N PRO A 146 7.40 1.88 -25.26
CA PRO A 146 8.17 2.27 -26.44
C PRO A 146 7.59 1.71 -27.76
N SER A 147 6.91 0.55 -27.71
CA SER A 147 6.31 -0.07 -28.90
C SER A 147 4.81 0.21 -29.10
N THR A 148 4.07 0.70 -28.08
CA THR A 148 2.61 0.76 -28.16
C THR A 148 1.95 1.87 -27.33
N VAL A 149 0.70 2.18 -27.68
CA VAL A 149 -0.25 2.91 -26.84
C VAL A 149 -1.50 2.05 -26.65
N ALA A 150 -1.82 1.70 -25.41
CA ALA A 150 -3.01 0.94 -25.05
C ALA A 150 -4.06 1.85 -24.41
N VAL A 151 -5.26 1.86 -24.99
CA VAL A 151 -6.43 2.58 -24.47
C VAL A 151 -7.29 1.61 -23.67
N VAL A 152 -7.62 2.01 -22.44
CA VAL A 152 -8.27 1.16 -21.44
C VAL A 152 -9.67 1.69 -21.11
N ARG A 153 -10.65 0.79 -21.05
CA ARG A 153 -11.99 1.09 -20.52
C ARG A 153 -12.46 0.00 -19.57
N GLY A 154 -12.15 0.16 -18.28
CA GLY A 154 -12.61 -0.77 -17.25
C GLY A 154 -12.06 -2.18 -17.43
N THR A 155 -10.77 -2.39 -17.20
CA THR A 155 -10.05 -3.59 -17.64
C THR A 155 -9.02 -4.01 -16.58
N GLY A 156 -8.95 -5.32 -16.33
CA GLY A 156 -7.89 -5.97 -15.56
C GLY A 156 -6.89 -6.60 -16.52
N PHE A 157 -5.65 -6.08 -16.57
CA PHE A 157 -4.66 -6.54 -17.53
C PHE A 157 -3.21 -6.37 -17.07
N LEU A 158 -2.35 -7.24 -17.59
CA LEU A 158 -0.90 -7.20 -17.42
C LEU A 158 -0.26 -6.40 -18.55
N THR A 159 0.74 -5.58 -18.23
CA THR A 159 1.68 -4.99 -19.19
C THR A 159 3.09 -5.46 -18.87
N PHE A 160 3.76 -6.10 -19.83
CA PHE A 160 5.15 -6.52 -19.68
C PHE A 160 6.01 -5.96 -20.80
N VAL A 161 6.97 -5.10 -20.44
CA VAL A 161 7.93 -4.49 -21.36
C VAL A 161 9.30 -5.10 -21.09
N GLN A 162 9.81 -5.82 -22.08
CA GLN A 162 11.08 -6.53 -22.00
C GLN A 162 12.08 -5.98 -23.01
N GLN A 163 13.35 -5.88 -22.60
CA GLN A 163 14.44 -5.59 -23.52
C GLN A 163 14.70 -6.81 -24.41
N LEU A 164 14.84 -6.60 -25.73
CA LEU A 164 15.22 -7.66 -26.65
C LEU A 164 16.75 -7.77 -26.76
N ALA A 165 17.26 -8.99 -26.92
CA ALA A 165 18.70 -9.23 -27.13
C ALA A 165 19.23 -8.54 -28.41
N SER A 166 18.37 -8.36 -29.42
CA SER A 166 18.66 -7.64 -30.65
C SER A 166 18.72 -6.12 -30.51
N GLY A 167 18.43 -5.57 -29.31
CA GLY A 167 18.16 -4.15 -29.10
C GLY A 167 16.67 -3.80 -29.25
N GLY A 168 16.28 -2.66 -28.68
CA GLY A 168 14.89 -2.23 -28.56
C GLY A 168 14.09 -2.99 -27.48
N THR A 169 12.80 -2.70 -27.40
CA THR A 169 11.89 -3.36 -26.45
C THR A 169 10.76 -4.12 -27.14
N GLN A 170 10.10 -4.99 -26.39
CA GLN A 170 8.88 -5.66 -26.77
C GLN A 170 7.85 -5.55 -25.65
N THR A 171 6.62 -5.23 -26.01
CA THR A 171 5.50 -5.10 -25.07
C THR A 171 4.55 -6.27 -25.25
N THR A 172 4.21 -6.93 -24.15
CA THR A 172 3.15 -7.95 -24.08
C THR A 172 2.02 -7.46 -23.19
N TYR A 173 0.79 -7.56 -23.68
CA TYR A 173 -0.42 -7.37 -22.91
C TYR A 173 -1.16 -8.69 -22.73
N GLN A 174 -1.65 -8.97 -21.52
CA GLN A 174 -2.57 -10.08 -21.25
C GLN A 174 -3.81 -9.53 -20.54
N VAL A 175 -5.01 -9.79 -21.07
CA VAL A 175 -6.26 -9.23 -20.53
C VAL A 175 -7.05 -10.33 -19.84
N ASP A 176 -7.39 -10.14 -18.58
CA ASP A 176 -8.18 -11.08 -17.78
C ASP A 176 -9.64 -10.63 -17.60
N GLU A 177 -9.88 -9.31 -17.64
CA GLU A 177 -11.22 -8.73 -17.57
C GLU A 177 -11.33 -7.55 -18.53
N GLY A 178 -12.44 -7.44 -19.26
CA GLY A 178 -12.72 -6.30 -20.13
C GLY A 178 -12.07 -6.43 -21.51
N THR A 179 -11.67 -5.29 -22.08
CA THR A 179 -11.09 -5.23 -23.44
C THR A 179 -10.13 -4.05 -23.55
N LEU A 180 -9.01 -4.28 -24.24
CA LEU A 180 -7.96 -3.31 -24.50
C LEU A 180 -7.91 -3.00 -26.00
N LEU A 181 -7.77 -1.73 -26.38
CA LEU A 181 -7.43 -1.34 -27.75
C LEU A 181 -5.96 -0.92 -27.79
N VAL A 182 -5.12 -1.71 -28.47
CA VAL A 182 -3.67 -1.48 -28.54
C VAL A 182 -3.29 -0.98 -29.91
N SER A 183 -2.64 0.18 -29.96
CA SER A 183 -2.07 0.75 -31.18
C SER A 183 -0.55 0.57 -31.16
N ALA A 184 0.01 0.01 -32.22
CA ALA A 184 1.47 -0.07 -32.35
C ALA A 184 2.03 1.27 -32.83
N THR A 185 3.22 1.65 -32.35
CA THR A 185 3.87 2.90 -32.77
C THR A 185 4.26 2.90 -34.25
N ALA A 186 4.54 1.72 -34.83
CA ALA A 186 4.80 1.55 -36.26
C ALA A 186 3.55 1.34 -37.12
N GLY A 187 2.34 1.52 -36.54
CA GLY A 187 1.07 1.51 -37.25
C GLY A 187 0.20 0.26 -37.00
N GLY A 188 -1.09 0.43 -37.21
CA GLY A 188 -2.10 -0.61 -36.97
C GLY A 188 -2.63 -0.63 -35.53
N THR A 189 -3.79 -1.25 -35.37
CA THR A 189 -4.48 -1.40 -34.08
C THR A 189 -5.02 -2.80 -33.92
N VAL A 190 -4.98 -3.32 -32.69
CA VAL A 190 -5.50 -4.64 -32.34
C VAL A 190 -6.34 -4.56 -31.07
N THR A 191 -7.51 -5.19 -31.11
CA THR A 191 -8.38 -5.33 -29.93
C THR A 191 -8.02 -6.62 -29.20
N VAL A 192 -7.79 -6.52 -27.89
CA VAL A 192 -7.44 -7.65 -27.02
C VAL A 192 -8.56 -7.81 -25.98
N ALA A 193 -9.37 -8.85 -26.13
CA ALA A 193 -10.44 -9.17 -25.19
C ALA A 193 -9.93 -10.05 -24.03
N ALA A 194 -10.72 -10.15 -22.96
CA ALA A 194 -10.46 -11.06 -21.84
C ALA A 194 -10.15 -12.50 -22.32
N GLY A 195 -9.13 -13.12 -21.71
CA GLY A 195 -8.61 -14.43 -22.10
C GLY A 195 -7.64 -14.40 -23.30
N SER A 196 -7.32 -13.21 -23.83
CA SER A 196 -6.38 -13.05 -24.94
C SER A 196 -5.18 -12.19 -24.58
N GLN A 197 -4.13 -12.30 -25.39
CA GLN A 197 -2.89 -11.56 -25.28
C GLN A 197 -2.41 -11.08 -26.63
N VAL A 198 -1.53 -10.07 -26.61
CA VAL A 198 -0.81 -9.61 -27.79
C VAL A 198 0.61 -9.20 -27.41
N THR A 199 1.55 -9.43 -28.32
CA THR A 199 2.95 -9.08 -28.15
C THR A 199 3.42 -8.27 -29.37
N ILE A 200 3.98 -7.09 -29.13
CA ILE A 200 4.37 -6.13 -30.18
C ILE A 200 5.78 -5.60 -29.87
N ALA A 201 6.72 -5.92 -30.76
CA ALA A 201 8.09 -5.40 -30.70
C ALA A 201 8.14 -3.94 -31.21
N GLU A 202 9.10 -3.18 -30.72
CA GLU A 202 9.40 -1.84 -31.24
C GLU A 202 9.69 -1.88 -32.75
N GLY A 203 9.11 -0.95 -33.50
CA GLY A 203 9.21 -0.93 -34.97
C GLY A 203 8.32 -1.94 -35.71
N ALA A 204 7.56 -2.79 -35.00
CA ALA A 204 6.60 -3.70 -35.62
C ALA A 204 5.19 -3.10 -35.66
N ALA A 205 4.45 -3.35 -36.75
CA ALA A 205 3.04 -3.03 -36.84
C ALA A 205 2.20 -3.93 -35.91
N ALA A 206 1.00 -3.49 -35.55
CA ALA A 206 0.08 -4.31 -34.77
C ALA A 206 -0.33 -5.57 -35.54
N PRO A 207 -0.35 -6.75 -34.91
CA PRO A 207 -0.84 -7.97 -35.57
C PRO A 207 -2.34 -7.84 -35.87
N ALA A 208 -2.82 -8.60 -36.86
CA ALA A 208 -4.22 -8.56 -37.28
C ALA A 208 -5.21 -9.00 -36.18
N SER A 209 -4.78 -9.88 -35.28
CA SER A 209 -5.60 -10.38 -34.17
C SER A 209 -4.76 -10.71 -32.95
N ALA A 210 -5.37 -10.61 -31.77
CA ALA A 210 -4.82 -11.15 -30.52
C ALA A 210 -4.84 -12.69 -30.53
N THR A 211 -4.05 -13.31 -29.67
CA THR A 211 -4.00 -14.77 -29.49
C THR A 211 -4.51 -15.15 -28.09
N PRO A 212 -5.10 -16.35 -27.88
CA PRO A 212 -5.49 -16.79 -26.54
C PRO A 212 -4.32 -16.80 -25.55
N ILE A 213 -4.57 -16.46 -24.28
CA ILE A 213 -3.61 -16.68 -23.19
C ILE A 213 -3.46 -18.20 -23.00
N ALA A 214 -2.23 -18.67 -22.87
CA ALA A 214 -1.97 -20.08 -22.61
C ALA A 214 -2.64 -20.52 -21.29
N PRO A 215 -3.24 -21.73 -21.23
CA PRO A 215 -3.81 -22.24 -20.00
C PRO A 215 -2.78 -22.25 -18.86
N ALA A 216 -3.12 -21.63 -17.73
CA ALA A 216 -2.34 -21.62 -16.51
C ALA A 216 -3.19 -22.11 -15.33
N PRO A 217 -2.58 -22.59 -14.24
CA PRO A 217 -3.31 -22.84 -13.02
C PRO A 217 -4.02 -21.57 -12.53
N ARG A 218 -5.15 -21.73 -11.84
CA ARG A 218 -5.87 -20.59 -11.25
C ARG A 218 -6.40 -20.93 -9.86
N LEU A 219 -6.55 -19.90 -9.03
CA LEU A 219 -7.40 -19.98 -7.85
C LEU A 219 -8.77 -19.41 -8.18
N GLU A 220 -9.82 -20.08 -7.72
CA GLU A 220 -11.16 -19.50 -7.58
C GLU A 220 -11.48 -19.43 -6.10
N ILE A 221 -11.82 -18.23 -5.63
CA ILE A 221 -12.05 -17.92 -4.22
C ILE A 221 -13.47 -17.40 -4.11
N ASN A 222 -14.28 -18.00 -3.24
CA ASN A 222 -15.69 -17.64 -3.11
C ASN A 222 -16.03 -17.36 -1.64
N GLY A 223 -16.77 -16.28 -1.41
CA GLY A 223 -17.37 -15.97 -0.12
C GLY A 223 -18.88 -16.23 -0.12
N SER A 224 -19.43 -16.51 1.05
CA SER A 224 -20.88 -16.46 1.24
C SER A 224 -21.42 -15.03 1.07
N PRO A 225 -22.70 -14.86 0.68
CA PRO A 225 -23.28 -13.52 0.57
C PRO A 225 -23.11 -12.69 1.85
N GLY A 226 -22.64 -11.45 1.70
CA GLY A 226 -22.36 -10.54 2.80
C GLY A 226 -21.00 -10.74 3.48
N LEU A 227 -20.24 -11.78 3.12
CA LEU A 227 -18.87 -11.98 3.60
C LEU A 227 -17.89 -11.17 2.73
N GLY A 228 -17.30 -10.13 3.31
CA GLY A 228 -16.15 -9.46 2.75
C GLY A 228 -14.88 -10.29 2.99
N PHE A 229 -14.05 -10.44 1.97
CA PHE A 229 -12.74 -11.06 2.14
C PHE A 229 -11.64 -10.36 1.36
N LEU A 230 -10.41 -10.54 1.81
CA LEU A 230 -9.19 -10.14 1.14
C LEU A 230 -8.18 -11.28 1.26
N VAL A 231 -7.57 -11.66 0.14
CA VAL A 231 -6.40 -12.52 0.14
C VAL A 231 -5.16 -11.69 -0.17
N VAL A 232 -4.05 -12.00 0.51
CA VAL A 232 -2.76 -11.34 0.33
C VAL A 232 -1.80 -12.38 -0.23
N ALA A 233 -1.30 -12.15 -1.45
CA ALA A 233 -0.32 -13.04 -2.07
C ALA A 233 1.00 -13.05 -1.29
N PRO A 234 1.85 -14.08 -1.48
CA PRO A 234 3.21 -14.12 -0.93
C PRO A 234 4.06 -12.89 -1.29
N THR A 235 3.72 -12.23 -2.40
CA THR A 235 4.32 -11.01 -2.92
C THR A 235 3.79 -9.71 -2.28
N GLY A 236 2.82 -9.81 -1.36
CA GLY A 236 2.23 -8.68 -0.62
C GLY A 236 1.04 -8.00 -1.33
N GLN A 237 0.82 -8.27 -2.62
CA GLN A 237 -0.34 -7.77 -3.36
C GLN A 237 -1.64 -8.34 -2.80
N SER A 238 -2.71 -7.54 -2.79
CA SER A 238 -4.00 -7.97 -2.24
C SER A 238 -5.11 -8.05 -3.30
N CYS A 239 -6.02 -8.99 -3.15
CA CYS A 239 -7.16 -9.20 -4.05
C CYS A 239 -8.37 -9.65 -3.22
N GLY A 240 -9.54 -9.07 -3.46
CA GLY A 240 -10.70 -9.39 -2.63
C GLY A 240 -11.88 -8.44 -2.77
N THR A 241 -13.02 -8.89 -2.25
CA THR A 241 -14.26 -8.13 -2.20
C THR A 241 -14.22 -7.03 -1.13
N ALA A 242 -13.48 -7.27 -0.03
CA ALA A 242 -13.27 -6.27 1.00
C ALA A 242 -12.38 -5.13 0.46
N GLY A 243 -12.97 -3.94 0.30
CA GLY A 243 -12.29 -2.77 -0.26
C GLY A 243 -12.08 -2.83 -1.78
N ALA A 244 -12.74 -3.77 -2.48
CA ALA A 244 -12.68 -3.94 -3.94
C ALA A 244 -11.24 -3.92 -4.51
N LYS A 245 -10.33 -4.62 -3.83
CA LYS A 245 -8.91 -4.66 -4.21
C LYS A 245 -8.67 -5.69 -5.29
N ALA A 246 -7.90 -5.32 -6.30
CA ALA A 246 -7.51 -6.21 -7.40
C ALA A 246 -6.05 -5.97 -7.82
N GLU A 247 -5.14 -6.07 -6.85
CA GLU A 247 -3.72 -5.70 -7.02
C GLU A 247 -2.86 -6.90 -7.43
N ILE A 248 -3.34 -8.13 -7.21
CA ILE A 248 -2.62 -9.36 -7.59
C ILE A 248 -2.71 -9.54 -9.11
N PHE A 249 -1.60 -9.92 -9.74
CA PHE A 249 -1.57 -10.21 -11.18
C PHE A 249 -2.61 -11.29 -11.54
N GLY A 250 -3.42 -11.02 -12.57
CA GLY A 250 -4.49 -11.93 -13.00
C GLY A 250 -5.68 -12.01 -12.04
N CYS A 251 -5.77 -11.10 -11.06
CA CYS A 251 -6.91 -11.00 -10.15
C CYS A 251 -8.12 -10.36 -10.84
N VAL A 252 -9.25 -11.06 -10.85
CA VAL A 252 -10.55 -10.52 -11.28
C VAL A 252 -11.54 -10.71 -10.14
N VAL A 253 -12.22 -9.62 -9.76
CA VAL A 253 -13.22 -9.59 -8.68
C VAL A 253 -14.60 -9.44 -9.31
N SER A 254 -15.51 -10.39 -9.08
CA SER A 254 -16.85 -10.40 -9.64
C SER A 254 -17.87 -10.84 -8.58
N GLY A 255 -18.57 -9.86 -7.98
CA GLY A 255 -19.49 -10.14 -6.88
C GLY A 255 -18.73 -10.74 -5.69
N ASP A 256 -19.19 -11.89 -5.20
CA ASP A 256 -18.57 -12.62 -4.08
C ASP A 256 -17.47 -13.61 -4.53
N LYS A 257 -17.07 -13.56 -5.81
CA LYS A 257 -16.05 -14.42 -6.40
C LYS A 257 -14.80 -13.64 -6.78
N VAL A 258 -13.66 -14.26 -6.53
CA VAL A 258 -12.35 -13.83 -7.00
C VAL A 258 -11.71 -14.94 -7.82
N ILE A 259 -11.12 -14.59 -8.95
CA ILE A 259 -10.26 -15.47 -9.73
C ILE A 259 -8.85 -14.89 -9.72
N VAL A 260 -7.84 -15.73 -9.53
CA VAL A 260 -6.43 -15.34 -9.72
C VAL A 260 -5.78 -16.31 -10.70
N ARG A 261 -5.40 -15.82 -11.88
CA ARG A 261 -4.62 -16.57 -12.86
C ARG A 261 -3.15 -16.64 -12.47
N ASP A 262 -2.53 -17.79 -12.66
CA ASP A 262 -1.12 -18.05 -12.40
C ASP A 262 -0.67 -17.62 -10.98
N PRO A 263 -1.32 -18.15 -9.93
CA PRO A 263 -1.11 -17.72 -8.56
C PRO A 263 0.32 -18.05 -8.07
N ALA A 264 0.99 -17.08 -7.44
CA ALA A 264 2.31 -17.27 -6.86
C ALA A 264 2.29 -18.32 -5.72
N ALA A 265 3.27 -19.23 -5.73
CA ALA A 265 3.48 -20.16 -4.62
C ALA A 265 3.95 -19.46 -3.35
N GLY A 266 3.60 -20.06 -2.22
CA GLY A 266 3.96 -19.58 -0.89
C GLY A 266 2.75 -19.42 0.01
N ARG A 267 2.95 -18.73 1.12
CA ARG A 267 1.89 -18.44 2.10
C ARG A 267 1.04 -17.25 1.63
N TRP A 268 -0.25 -17.49 1.47
CA TRP A 268 -1.27 -16.49 1.26
C TRP A 268 -1.90 -16.09 2.59
N GLY A 269 -2.02 -14.79 2.84
CA GLY A 269 -2.81 -14.28 3.96
C GLY A 269 -4.30 -14.29 3.61
N VAL A 270 -5.15 -14.56 4.60
CA VAL A 270 -6.61 -14.51 4.45
C VAL A 270 -7.17 -13.58 5.50
N PHE A 271 -7.95 -12.59 5.06
CA PHE A 271 -8.71 -11.69 5.90
C PHE A 271 -10.20 -11.83 5.57
N LEU A 272 -11.03 -12.08 6.57
CA LEU A 272 -12.47 -12.09 6.46
C LEU A 272 -13.08 -11.00 7.34
N THR A 273 -14.17 -10.41 6.85
CA THR A 273 -15.00 -9.48 7.62
C THR A 273 -16.44 -9.51 7.14
N SER A 274 -17.37 -9.03 7.97
CA SER A 274 -18.77 -8.88 7.57
C SER A 274 -19.38 -7.67 8.24
N PRO A 275 -20.12 -6.80 7.51
CA PRO A 275 -20.86 -5.70 8.11
C PRO A 275 -22.05 -6.18 8.97
N GLY A 276 -22.59 -7.37 8.68
CA GLY A 276 -23.69 -7.99 9.41
C GLY A 276 -23.30 -9.31 10.09
N ALA A 277 -24.14 -9.81 10.99
CA ALA A 277 -23.93 -11.14 11.54
C ALA A 277 -24.29 -12.22 10.50
N ILE A 278 -23.41 -13.20 10.32
CA ILE A 278 -23.60 -14.37 9.45
C ILE A 278 -23.58 -15.61 10.34
N LYS A 279 -24.69 -16.34 10.42
CA LYS A 279 -24.79 -17.55 11.28
C LYS A 279 -23.90 -18.69 10.77
N THR A 280 -23.83 -18.82 9.44
CA THR A 280 -23.01 -19.82 8.77
C THR A 280 -22.42 -19.16 7.54
N SER A 281 -21.13 -18.88 7.59
CA SER A 281 -20.35 -18.43 6.45
C SER A 281 -19.50 -19.58 5.94
N ALA A 282 -19.25 -19.57 4.64
CA ALA A 282 -18.28 -20.39 3.95
C ALA A 282 -17.39 -19.48 3.12
N PHE A 283 -16.08 -19.66 3.28
CA PHE A 283 -15.04 -19.09 2.43
C PHE A 283 -14.29 -20.25 1.79
N THR A 284 -14.30 -20.35 0.46
CA THR A 284 -13.63 -21.43 -0.26
C THR A 284 -12.46 -20.91 -1.08
N ILE A 285 -11.42 -21.73 -1.18
CA ILE A 285 -10.33 -21.56 -2.15
C ILE A 285 -10.20 -22.87 -2.91
N ASP A 286 -10.44 -22.80 -4.21
CA ASP A 286 -10.35 -23.90 -5.15
C ASP A 286 -9.18 -23.65 -6.12
N GLY A 287 -8.25 -24.59 -6.21
CA GLY A 287 -7.16 -24.58 -7.17
C GLY A 287 -7.51 -25.42 -8.40
N PHE A 288 -7.38 -24.84 -9.59
CA PHE A 288 -7.70 -25.49 -10.85
C PHE A 288 -6.48 -25.65 -11.75
N VAL A 289 -6.44 -26.77 -12.48
CA VAL A 289 -5.56 -27.01 -13.63
C VAL A 289 -6.44 -27.40 -14.81
N GLY A 290 -6.44 -26.59 -15.88
CA GLY A 290 -7.45 -26.70 -16.93
C GLY A 290 -8.85 -26.46 -16.36
N THR A 291 -9.80 -27.36 -16.64
CA THR A 291 -11.18 -27.28 -16.12
C THR A 291 -11.38 -28.03 -14.81
N SER A 292 -10.39 -28.78 -14.34
CA SER A 292 -10.49 -29.65 -13.17
C SER A 292 -10.05 -28.92 -11.90
N SER A 293 -10.89 -28.98 -10.85
CA SER A 293 -10.47 -28.60 -9.49
C SER A 293 -9.57 -29.71 -8.94
N VAL A 294 -8.34 -29.36 -8.60
CA VAL A 294 -7.30 -30.29 -8.12
C VAL A 294 -6.95 -30.09 -6.64
N ALA A 295 -7.39 -28.97 -6.06
CA ALA A 295 -7.25 -28.68 -4.64
C ALA A 295 -8.44 -27.84 -4.18
N ARG A 296 -8.98 -28.11 -2.99
CA ARG A 296 -10.05 -27.31 -2.40
C ARG A 296 -9.87 -27.21 -0.90
N GLN A 297 -10.06 -26.02 -0.37
CA GLN A 297 -10.12 -25.76 1.07
C GLN A 297 -11.33 -24.89 1.37
N ILE A 298 -11.93 -25.13 2.54
CA ILE A 298 -13.08 -24.39 3.02
C ILE A 298 -12.84 -23.97 4.47
N MET A 299 -13.15 -22.71 4.77
CA MET A 299 -13.21 -22.19 6.12
C MET A 299 -14.65 -21.81 6.39
N GLU A 300 -15.24 -22.48 7.38
CA GLU A 300 -16.63 -22.25 7.79
C GLU A 300 -16.68 -21.68 9.20
N GLY A 301 -17.73 -20.91 9.48
CA GLY A 301 -18.00 -20.46 10.83
C GLY A 301 -18.98 -19.30 10.88
N PRO A 302 -19.51 -19.01 12.08
CA PRO A 302 -20.25 -17.79 12.30
C PRO A 302 -19.31 -16.58 12.26
N LEU A 303 -19.81 -15.45 11.76
CA LEU A 303 -19.18 -14.14 11.95
C LEU A 303 -20.19 -13.20 12.62
N VAL A 304 -19.76 -12.45 13.63
CA VAL A 304 -20.57 -11.35 14.16
C VAL A 304 -20.35 -10.08 13.33
N ALA A 305 -21.29 -9.15 13.41
CA ALA A 305 -21.20 -7.87 12.70
C ALA A 305 -19.92 -7.11 13.07
N GLY A 306 -19.19 -6.63 12.07
CA GLY A 306 -17.93 -5.90 12.23
C GLY A 306 -16.73 -6.76 12.64
N GLN A 307 -16.89 -8.08 12.78
CA GLN A 307 -15.77 -8.96 13.15
C GLN A 307 -14.73 -8.97 12.03
N MET A 308 -13.45 -8.95 12.42
CA MET A 308 -12.33 -9.13 11.53
C MET A 308 -11.59 -10.40 11.92
N VAL A 309 -11.39 -11.29 10.96
CA VAL A 309 -10.75 -12.60 11.18
C VAL A 309 -9.56 -12.73 10.25
N ARG A 310 -8.45 -13.20 10.79
CA ARG A 310 -7.24 -13.50 10.05
C ARG A 310 -6.95 -14.99 10.06
N SER A 311 -6.50 -15.49 8.92
CA SER A 311 -5.93 -16.83 8.74
C SER A 311 -4.82 -16.78 7.67
N GLY A 312 -4.36 -17.94 7.22
CA GLY A 312 -3.41 -18.11 6.14
C GLY A 312 -3.55 -19.49 5.52
N ILE A 313 -3.02 -19.64 4.31
CA ILE A 313 -3.01 -20.91 3.58
C ILE A 313 -1.75 -20.95 2.72
N THR A 314 -1.13 -22.11 2.59
CA THR A 314 0.06 -22.26 1.73
C THR A 314 -0.33 -22.93 0.42
N LEU A 315 -0.01 -22.25 -0.67
CA LEU A 315 -0.10 -22.78 -2.03
C LEU A 315 1.28 -23.30 -2.45
N LYS A 316 1.35 -24.54 -2.93
CA LYS A 316 2.52 -25.06 -3.63
C LYS A 316 2.20 -25.10 -5.13
N SER A 317 2.94 -24.32 -5.93
CA SER A 317 2.86 -24.37 -7.39
C SER A 317 3.65 -25.58 -7.91
N GLY A 318 3.13 -26.23 -8.95
CA GLY A 318 3.75 -27.39 -9.58
C GLY A 318 2.69 -28.44 -9.90
N PRO A 319 3.05 -29.52 -10.59
CA PRO A 319 2.20 -30.70 -10.72
C PRO A 319 2.49 -31.68 -9.56
N PRO A 320 1.58 -31.88 -8.57
CA PRO A 320 0.24 -31.29 -8.45
C PRO A 320 0.22 -29.94 -7.71
N LEU A 321 -0.72 -29.07 -8.12
CA LEU A 321 -1.02 -27.84 -7.40
C LEU A 321 -1.74 -28.24 -6.12
N THR A 322 -1.24 -27.82 -4.97
CA THR A 322 -1.80 -28.23 -3.67
C THR A 322 -2.01 -27.04 -2.74
N LEU A 323 -3.03 -27.15 -1.90
CA LEU A 323 -3.40 -26.20 -0.86
C LEU A 323 -3.27 -26.87 0.51
N SER A 324 -2.58 -26.23 1.44
CA SER A 324 -2.58 -26.67 2.85
C SER A 324 -3.95 -26.48 3.49
N ALA A 325 -4.19 -27.09 4.65
CA ALA A 325 -5.27 -26.63 5.52
C ALA A 325 -5.09 -25.14 5.87
N PHE A 326 -6.20 -24.47 6.19
CA PHE A 326 -6.14 -23.11 6.74
C PHE A 326 -5.42 -23.10 8.09
N GLU A 327 -4.60 -22.08 8.30
CA GLU A 327 -4.04 -21.78 9.62
C GLU A 327 -5.17 -21.42 10.60
N PRO A 328 -4.99 -21.66 11.91
CA PRO A 328 -5.98 -21.31 12.92
C PRO A 328 -6.46 -19.87 12.78
N SER A 329 -7.77 -19.69 12.71
CA SER A 329 -8.38 -18.38 12.59
C SER A 329 -8.23 -17.59 13.89
N THR A 330 -7.93 -16.29 13.76
CA THR A 330 -7.76 -15.39 14.89
C THR A 330 -8.61 -14.14 14.69
N VAL A 331 -9.37 -13.77 15.72
CA VAL A 331 -10.11 -12.50 15.71
C VAL A 331 -9.12 -11.37 15.95
N VAL A 332 -9.19 -10.34 15.12
CA VAL A 332 -8.33 -9.17 15.17
C VAL A 332 -9.16 -7.90 15.25
N THR A 333 -8.53 -6.81 15.69
CA THR A 333 -9.21 -5.53 15.96
C THR A 333 -8.96 -4.45 14.90
N SER A 334 -8.16 -4.75 13.87
CA SER A 334 -7.87 -3.83 12.78
C SER A 334 -7.54 -4.55 11.48
N VAL A 335 -7.73 -3.87 10.35
CA VAL A 335 -7.33 -4.37 9.02
C VAL A 335 -5.82 -4.59 8.91
N CYS A 336 -5.01 -3.80 9.61
CA CYS A 336 -3.56 -3.98 9.66
C CYS A 336 -3.20 -5.27 10.40
N ALA A 337 -3.83 -5.53 11.55
CA ALA A 337 -3.63 -6.81 12.23
C ALA A 337 -4.11 -8.00 11.39
N ALA A 338 -5.11 -7.80 10.53
CA ALA A 338 -5.57 -8.83 9.61
C ALA A 338 -4.60 -9.12 8.46
N THR A 339 -3.92 -8.10 7.94
CA THR A 339 -3.17 -8.18 6.67
C THR A 339 -1.64 -8.15 6.81
N ALA A 340 -1.10 -7.62 7.91
CA ALA A 340 0.34 -7.46 8.10
C ALA A 340 1.08 -8.82 8.11
N PRO A 341 2.22 -9.02 7.44
CA PRO A 341 2.82 -10.35 7.30
C PRO A 341 3.38 -10.93 8.61
N GLY A 342 3.60 -12.25 8.66
CA GLY A 342 4.28 -12.90 9.79
C GLY A 342 3.52 -12.90 11.12
N ARG A 343 4.27 -13.05 12.22
CA ARG A 343 3.75 -13.01 13.59
C ARG A 343 3.37 -11.57 13.95
N VAL A 344 2.09 -11.34 14.19
CA VAL A 344 1.55 -10.01 14.50
C VAL A 344 1.55 -9.71 15.99
N PHE A 345 2.03 -8.52 16.35
CA PHE A 345 1.99 -7.91 17.67
C PHE A 345 1.12 -6.64 17.59
N ALA A 346 -0.17 -6.80 17.87
CA ALA A 346 -1.20 -5.76 17.70
C ALA A 346 -1.99 -5.44 18.98
N SER A 347 -1.59 -5.99 20.13
CA SER A 347 -2.30 -5.84 21.40
C SER A 347 -1.34 -5.48 22.54
N GLY A 348 -1.90 -5.17 23.71
CA GLY A 348 -1.15 -4.69 24.86
C GLY A 348 -0.69 -3.23 24.73
N PRO A 349 0.01 -2.69 25.75
CA PRO A 349 0.51 -1.32 25.74
C PRO A 349 1.46 -1.07 24.55
N VAL A 350 1.25 0.05 23.85
CA VAL A 350 2.03 0.45 22.66
C VAL A 350 3.54 0.47 22.96
N ASP A 351 3.92 0.93 24.15
CA ASP A 351 5.29 1.02 24.63
C ASP A 351 5.96 -0.33 24.96
N GLY A 352 5.16 -1.38 25.20
CA GLY A 352 5.66 -2.73 25.49
C GLY A 352 5.80 -3.65 24.26
N ARG A 353 5.30 -3.24 23.09
CA ARG A 353 5.24 -4.14 21.91
C ARG A 353 6.63 -4.50 21.38
N ALA A 354 7.54 -3.54 21.29
CA ALA A 354 8.91 -3.80 20.83
C ALA A 354 9.63 -4.81 21.74
N ASP A 355 9.43 -4.75 23.06
CA ASP A 355 10.03 -5.70 24.00
C ASP A 355 9.41 -7.10 23.89
N SER A 356 8.12 -7.18 23.52
CA SER A 356 7.46 -8.45 23.21
C SER A 356 8.07 -9.10 21.96
N VAL A 357 8.39 -8.32 20.93
CA VAL A 357 9.11 -8.82 19.75
C VAL A 357 10.53 -9.25 20.10
N LYS A 358 11.27 -8.47 20.91
CA LYS A 358 12.61 -8.87 21.39
C LYS A 358 12.58 -10.21 22.12
N THR A 359 11.56 -10.41 22.96
CA THR A 359 11.39 -11.67 23.70
C THR A 359 11.16 -12.83 22.75
N PHE A 360 10.24 -12.67 21.79
CA PHE A 360 9.97 -13.67 20.76
C PHE A 360 11.20 -13.98 19.89
N ALA A 361 11.97 -12.96 19.51
CA ALA A 361 13.16 -13.08 18.65
C ALA A 361 14.34 -13.82 19.30
N ARG A 362 14.29 -14.10 20.61
CA ARG A 362 15.32 -14.92 21.28
C ARG A 362 15.33 -16.35 20.75
N ASP A 363 14.13 -16.90 20.54
CA ASP A 363 13.94 -18.30 20.15
C ASP A 363 13.53 -18.44 18.67
N ASN A 364 13.21 -17.33 17.99
CA ASN A 364 12.69 -17.32 16.63
C ASN A 364 13.55 -16.42 15.74
N LYS A 365 14.57 -17.01 15.11
CA LYS A 365 15.53 -16.35 14.21
C LYS A 365 14.99 -16.28 12.78
N ALA A 366 15.40 -15.28 12.00
CA ALA A 366 14.95 -15.07 10.62
C ALA A 366 13.43 -15.14 10.41
N THR A 367 12.65 -14.83 11.45
CA THR A 367 11.22 -15.09 11.49
C THR A 367 10.46 -13.82 11.14
N PRO A 368 9.50 -13.85 10.20
CA PRO A 368 8.69 -12.69 9.86
C PRO A 368 7.84 -12.22 11.05
N VAL A 369 7.92 -10.93 11.36
CA VAL A 369 7.18 -10.28 12.45
C VAL A 369 6.57 -8.95 11.99
N SER A 370 5.47 -8.56 12.63
CA SER A 370 4.81 -7.27 12.40
C SER A 370 4.40 -6.60 13.70
N LEU A 371 4.75 -5.33 13.87
CA LEU A 371 4.21 -4.42 14.87
C LEU A 371 3.04 -3.66 14.23
N VAL A 372 1.86 -3.70 14.84
CA VAL A 372 0.68 -2.99 14.35
C VAL A 372 0.34 -1.88 15.35
N PHE A 373 -0.11 -0.73 14.83
CA PHE A 373 -0.54 0.41 15.63
C PHE A 373 -1.84 0.95 15.06
N THR A 374 -2.84 1.18 15.93
CA THR A 374 -4.14 1.73 15.51
C THR A 374 -4.28 3.20 15.86
N GLU A 375 -5.12 3.92 15.11
CA GLU A 375 -5.47 5.32 15.36
C GLU A 375 -5.99 5.52 16.79
N ALA A 376 -6.83 4.60 17.27
CA ALA A 376 -7.39 4.66 18.63
C ALA A 376 -6.31 4.55 19.71
N GLU A 377 -5.36 3.63 19.53
CA GLU A 377 -4.24 3.47 20.46
C GLU A 377 -3.37 4.71 20.50
N LEU A 378 -3.02 5.27 19.34
CA LEU A 378 -2.18 6.46 19.27
C LEU A 378 -2.87 7.67 19.91
N ASN A 379 -4.16 7.89 19.61
CA ASN A 379 -4.93 8.96 20.25
C ASN A 379 -5.00 8.79 21.77
N GLN A 380 -5.19 7.56 22.27
CA GLN A 380 -5.15 7.32 23.71
C GLN A 380 -3.80 7.68 24.33
N VAL A 381 -2.68 7.40 23.64
CA VAL A 381 -1.37 7.80 24.14
C VAL A 381 -1.18 9.33 24.02
N VAL A 382 -1.76 9.99 23.02
CA VAL A 382 -1.73 11.45 22.86
C VAL A 382 -2.42 12.09 24.06
N ASP A 383 -3.63 11.65 24.39
CA ASP A 383 -4.42 12.16 25.51
C ASP A 383 -3.70 11.98 26.85
N LYS A 384 -3.02 10.84 27.04
CA LYS A 384 -2.25 10.55 28.26
C LYS A 384 -0.97 11.37 28.40
N ASN A 385 -0.39 11.85 27.29
CA ASN A 385 0.88 12.56 27.28
C ASN A 385 0.77 14.00 26.78
N ALA A 386 -0.45 14.54 26.63
CA ALA A 386 -0.70 15.92 26.24
C ALA A 386 0.15 16.85 27.14
N PRO A 387 1.02 17.69 26.55
CA PRO A 387 2.07 18.35 27.32
C PRO A 387 1.50 19.40 28.28
N SER A 388 1.98 19.36 29.52
CA SER A 388 2.18 20.59 30.31
C SER A 388 3.15 21.50 29.54
N ALA A 389 2.85 22.80 29.49
CA ALA A 389 3.50 23.82 28.67
C ALA A 389 4.97 23.53 28.34
N THR A 390 5.25 23.15 27.08
CA THR A 390 6.64 23.00 26.61
C THR A 390 7.01 24.32 25.95
N GLN A 391 8.01 25.04 26.51
CA GLN A 391 8.52 26.29 25.95
C GLN A 391 7.46 27.40 25.75
N GLY A 392 6.48 27.53 26.66
CA GLY A 392 5.45 28.57 26.58
C GLY A 392 4.31 28.28 25.60
N VAL A 393 4.23 27.05 25.10
CA VAL A 393 3.19 26.54 24.20
C VAL A 393 2.37 25.48 24.91
N THR A 394 1.06 25.68 24.93
CA THR A 394 0.09 24.70 25.40
C THR A 394 -0.55 24.04 24.19
N LEU A 395 -0.52 22.71 24.15
CA LEU A 395 -1.23 21.96 23.13
C LEU A 395 -2.57 21.46 23.65
N SER A 396 -3.59 21.59 22.82
CA SER A 396 -4.92 21.03 23.08
C SER A 396 -5.53 20.47 21.80
N ASP A 397 -6.59 19.68 21.94
CA ASP A 397 -7.33 19.08 20.82
C ASP A 397 -6.45 18.30 19.83
N ALA A 398 -5.40 17.65 20.34
CA ALA A 398 -4.50 16.84 19.53
C ALA A 398 -5.22 15.58 19.05
N LYS A 399 -5.22 15.37 17.74
CA LYS A 399 -5.89 14.24 17.09
C LYS A 399 -5.03 13.69 15.97
N ILE A 400 -4.93 12.37 15.96
CA ILE A 400 -4.29 11.57 14.92
C ILE A 400 -5.39 10.91 14.08
N ARG A 401 -5.21 10.95 12.76
CA ARG A 401 -5.91 10.14 11.78
C ARG A 401 -4.90 9.33 10.98
N ILE A 402 -5.27 8.13 10.55
CA ILE A 402 -4.41 7.30 9.69
C ILE A 402 -5.21 6.83 8.48
N ASP A 403 -4.64 6.97 7.29
CA ASP A 403 -5.16 6.38 6.06
C ASP A 403 -4.03 5.88 5.16
N GLY A 404 -4.34 5.47 3.93
CA GLY A 404 -3.33 4.98 2.98
C GLY A 404 -2.24 5.99 2.61
N GLY A 405 -2.46 7.29 2.84
CA GLY A 405 -1.51 8.38 2.62
C GLY A 405 -0.60 8.67 3.81
N GLY A 406 -0.77 7.97 4.94
CA GLY A 406 0.10 8.11 6.11
C GLY A 406 -0.64 8.47 7.39
N ILE A 407 0.06 9.17 8.28
CA ILE A 407 -0.44 9.66 9.55
C ILE A 407 -0.71 11.16 9.43
N HIS A 408 -1.92 11.57 9.77
CA HIS A 408 -2.38 12.96 9.76
C HIS A 408 -2.60 13.42 11.19
N GLY A 409 -1.70 14.26 11.70
CA GLY A 409 -1.80 14.89 13.01
C GLY A 409 -2.42 16.28 12.91
N THR A 410 -3.29 16.62 13.85
CA THR A 410 -3.81 17.98 14.04
C THR A 410 -3.76 18.33 15.51
N ALA A 411 -3.48 19.58 15.87
CA ALA A 411 -3.78 20.09 17.21
C ALA A 411 -3.89 21.62 17.21
N LYS A 412 -4.39 22.16 18.32
CA LYS A 412 -4.30 23.59 18.63
C LYS A 412 -3.04 23.85 19.43
N ALA A 413 -2.23 24.79 18.97
CA ALA A 413 -1.08 25.31 19.69
C ALA A 413 -1.41 26.72 20.20
N ALA A 414 -1.54 26.84 21.52
CA ALA A 414 -1.78 28.10 22.20
C ALA A 414 -0.49 28.63 22.81
N THR A 415 -0.23 29.92 22.61
CA THR A 415 0.79 30.68 23.33
C THR A 415 0.11 31.77 24.15
N GLN A 416 0.90 32.55 24.89
CA GLN A 416 0.38 33.72 25.62
C GLN A 416 -0.24 34.81 24.71
N PHE A 417 -0.03 34.77 23.38
CA PHE A 417 -0.47 35.82 22.46
C PHE A 417 -1.44 35.34 21.36
N LEU A 418 -1.38 34.07 20.97
CA LEU A 418 -2.15 33.54 19.85
C LEU A 418 -2.39 32.04 20.01
N THR A 419 -3.53 31.56 19.51
CA THR A 419 -3.80 30.14 19.30
C THR A 419 -3.91 29.85 17.81
N VAL A 420 -3.14 28.89 17.32
CA VAL A 420 -3.13 28.46 15.93
C VAL A 420 -3.50 26.99 15.82
N THR A 421 -4.16 26.60 14.74
CA THR A 421 -4.34 25.20 14.38
C THR A 421 -3.17 24.77 13.52
N ALA A 422 -2.50 23.70 13.93
CA ALA A 422 -1.42 23.09 13.19
C ALA A 422 -1.83 21.69 12.72
N SER A 423 -1.36 21.32 11.54
CA SER A 423 -1.50 19.99 10.97
C SER A 423 -0.18 19.51 10.41
N ALA A 424 0.12 18.24 10.59
CA ALA A 424 1.31 17.59 10.05
C ALA A 424 0.95 16.23 9.48
N ASP A 425 1.45 15.96 8.28
CA ASP A 425 1.31 14.69 7.60
C ASP A 425 2.66 13.97 7.62
N VAL A 426 2.63 12.68 7.95
CA VAL A 426 3.83 11.86 8.11
C VAL A 426 3.66 10.59 7.30
N VAL A 427 4.64 10.31 6.45
CA VAL A 427 4.80 9.06 5.70
C VAL A 427 5.95 8.25 6.27
N GLY A 428 6.03 6.98 5.91
CA GLY A 428 7.01 6.07 6.51
C GLY A 428 7.38 4.90 5.62
N GLY A 429 8.56 4.34 5.87
CA GLY A 429 9.12 3.28 5.03
C GLY A 429 10.33 2.60 5.66
N SER A 430 10.92 1.68 4.91
CA SER A 430 12.20 1.09 5.26
C SER A 430 13.31 1.76 4.46
N VAL A 431 14.33 2.28 5.15
CA VAL A 431 15.55 2.79 4.53
C VAL A 431 16.74 2.08 5.18
N GLY A 432 17.48 1.27 4.41
CA GLY A 432 18.59 0.48 4.95
C GLY A 432 18.18 -0.47 6.08
N ASP A 433 17.06 -1.19 5.89
CA ASP A 433 16.46 -2.13 6.85
C ASP A 433 16.02 -1.50 8.18
N LYS A 434 15.84 -0.18 8.19
CA LYS A 434 15.45 0.60 9.36
C LYS A 434 14.12 1.31 9.13
N PHE A 435 13.28 1.30 10.17
CA PHE A 435 12.06 2.09 10.17
C PHE A 435 12.40 3.58 10.07
N THR A 436 11.81 4.25 9.09
CA THR A 436 12.02 5.67 8.80
C THR A 436 10.69 6.38 8.69
N LEU A 437 10.55 7.54 9.33
CA LEU A 437 9.41 8.46 9.18
C LEU A 437 9.90 9.79 8.60
N LYS A 438 9.02 10.44 7.83
CA LYS A 438 9.29 11.73 7.19
C LYS A 438 8.03 12.58 7.20
N VAL A 439 8.16 13.86 7.56
CA VAL A 439 7.07 14.83 7.37
C VAL A 439 6.89 15.09 5.89
N SER A 440 5.72 14.74 5.35
CA SER A 440 5.35 15.00 3.96
C SER A 440 4.72 16.37 3.79
N HIS A 441 3.99 16.85 4.78
CA HIS A 441 3.36 18.16 4.77
C HIS A 441 3.23 18.72 6.19
N LEU A 442 3.36 20.05 6.31
CA LEU A 442 3.22 20.77 7.57
C LEU A 442 2.50 22.09 7.26
N ALA A 443 1.43 22.35 7.99
CA ALA A 443 0.69 23.59 7.89
C ALA A 443 0.30 24.12 9.27
N ALA A 444 0.28 25.44 9.38
CA ALA A 444 -0.22 26.20 10.52
C ALA A 444 -0.70 27.55 9.96
N ASP A 445 -1.77 28.12 10.50
CA ASP A 445 -2.23 29.44 10.06
C ASP A 445 -2.20 30.45 11.23
N PRO A 446 -1.29 31.45 11.22
CA PRO A 446 -0.20 31.67 10.25
C PRO A 446 1.01 30.74 10.47
N LEU A 447 1.71 30.35 9.39
CA LEU A 447 2.96 29.56 9.42
C LEU A 447 4.16 30.45 9.78
N PRO A 448 4.82 30.27 10.93
CA PRO A 448 6.00 31.04 11.29
C PRO A 448 7.22 30.62 10.45
N PRO A 449 8.10 31.55 10.03
CA PRO A 449 9.39 31.21 9.42
C PRO A 449 10.19 30.27 10.34
N GLY A 450 10.93 29.29 9.83
CA GLY A 450 11.77 28.40 10.67
C GLY A 450 11.02 27.28 11.43
N LEU A 451 9.69 27.32 11.51
CA LEU A 451 8.89 26.24 12.08
C LEU A 451 9.12 24.92 11.35
N ILE A 452 9.16 24.97 10.02
CA ILE A 452 9.37 23.78 9.18
C ILE A 452 10.71 23.11 9.50
N ASP A 453 11.77 23.88 9.71
CA ASP A 453 13.11 23.34 9.98
C ASP A 453 13.22 22.79 11.41
N ALA A 454 12.60 23.44 12.39
CA ALA A 454 12.51 22.93 13.75
C ALA A 454 11.72 21.61 13.82
N VAL A 455 10.58 21.54 13.12
CA VAL A 455 9.75 20.34 13.02
C VAL A 455 10.50 19.22 12.31
N LYS A 456 11.17 19.51 11.19
CA LYS A 456 12.03 18.53 10.50
C LYS A 456 13.12 17.98 11.42
N GLY A 457 13.84 18.84 12.15
CA GLY A 457 14.87 18.40 13.10
C GLY A 457 14.32 17.51 14.22
N ILE A 458 13.13 17.82 14.75
CA ILE A 458 12.45 16.96 15.74
C ILE A 458 12.11 15.61 15.10
N VAL A 459 11.55 15.61 13.89
CA VAL A 459 11.19 14.36 13.19
C VAL A 459 12.42 13.52 12.89
N ASP A 460 13.51 14.10 12.38
CA ASP A 460 14.73 13.36 12.07
C ASP A 460 15.36 12.75 13.33
N SER A 461 15.45 13.51 14.42
CA SER A 461 15.97 13.00 15.70
C SER A 461 15.10 11.87 16.27
N THR A 462 13.80 11.95 16.03
CA THR A 462 12.84 10.94 16.49
C THR A 462 12.88 9.71 15.63
N THR A 463 12.90 9.88 14.32
CA THR A 463 13.06 8.79 13.36
C THR A 463 14.30 7.97 13.72
N ALA A 464 15.41 8.62 14.09
CA ALA A 464 16.59 7.94 14.60
C ALA A 464 16.32 7.15 15.91
N ASP A 465 15.63 7.74 16.89
CA ASP A 465 15.27 7.08 18.16
C ASP A 465 14.30 5.89 17.95
N VAL A 466 13.26 6.03 17.11
CA VAL A 466 12.27 4.97 16.84
C VAL A 466 12.90 3.86 16.03
N SER A 467 13.72 4.19 15.03
CA SER A 467 14.46 3.24 14.22
C SER A 467 15.30 2.30 15.09
N GLY A 468 15.99 2.85 16.09
CA GLY A 468 16.77 2.07 17.07
C GLY A 468 15.93 1.21 18.01
N SER A 469 14.62 1.45 18.09
CA SER A 469 13.70 0.71 18.96
C SER A 469 13.06 -0.52 18.31
N VAL A 470 13.04 -0.59 16.96
CA VAL A 470 12.50 -1.72 16.21
C VAL A 470 13.52 -2.87 16.23
N PRO A 471 13.23 -4.00 16.90
CA PRO A 471 14.23 -5.03 17.19
C PRO A 471 14.40 -6.06 16.06
N PHE A 472 14.14 -5.66 14.83
CA PHE A 472 14.17 -6.53 13.65
C PHE A 472 14.52 -5.72 12.40
N LEU A 473 14.98 -6.41 11.36
CA LEU A 473 15.32 -5.80 10.07
C LEU A 473 14.03 -5.45 9.36
N VAL A 474 13.73 -4.16 9.21
CA VAL A 474 12.47 -3.66 8.67
C VAL A 474 12.45 -3.88 7.16
N LYS A 475 11.43 -4.59 6.67
CA LYS A 475 11.25 -4.87 5.25
C LYS A 475 10.09 -4.11 4.63
N GLN A 476 9.14 -3.66 5.45
CA GLN A 476 7.99 -2.92 4.97
C GLN A 476 7.38 -2.08 6.09
N VAL A 477 6.86 -0.92 5.70
CA VAL A 477 5.91 -0.12 6.48
C VAL A 477 4.71 0.06 5.58
N ALA A 478 3.51 -0.03 6.13
CA ALA A 478 2.31 0.21 5.34
C ALA A 478 1.22 0.89 6.16
N PHE A 479 0.61 1.91 5.56
CA PHE A 479 -0.52 2.64 6.15
C PHE A 479 -1.84 2.19 5.54
N ARG A 480 -2.88 2.09 6.37
CA ARG A 480 -4.25 1.76 5.97
C ARG A 480 -5.23 2.59 6.79
N ASN A 481 -6.49 2.60 6.39
CA ASN A 481 -7.53 3.32 7.11
C ASN A 481 -7.60 2.87 8.59
N GLY A 482 -7.27 3.81 9.49
CA GLY A 482 -7.31 3.66 10.94
C GLY A 482 -6.12 2.93 11.57
N CYS A 483 -5.09 2.52 10.82
CA CYS A 483 -3.93 1.82 11.39
C CYS A 483 -2.71 1.79 10.45
N PHE A 484 -1.55 1.46 10.99
CA PHE A 484 -0.36 1.12 10.21
C PHE A 484 0.38 -0.07 10.81
N TRP A 485 1.29 -0.66 10.06
CA TRP A 485 2.22 -1.64 10.60
C TRP A 485 3.65 -1.42 10.12
N VAL A 486 4.58 -1.95 10.92
CA VAL A 486 6.01 -2.08 10.59
C VAL A 486 6.31 -3.57 10.63
N SER A 487 6.74 -4.13 9.49
CA SER A 487 7.06 -5.55 9.38
C SER A 487 8.48 -5.78 8.90
N GLY A 488 8.97 -6.98 9.18
CA GLY A 488 10.34 -7.34 8.87
C GLY A 488 10.67 -8.75 9.34
N VAL A 489 11.95 -9.02 9.49
CA VAL A 489 12.47 -10.32 9.92
C VAL A 489 13.35 -10.14 11.15
N THR A 490 13.13 -10.98 12.16
CA THR A 490 14.00 -11.02 13.35
C THR A 490 15.44 -11.31 12.93
N ALA A 491 16.39 -10.70 13.64
CA ALA A 491 17.80 -10.96 13.40
C ALA A 491 18.13 -12.46 13.58
N ASN A 492 19.18 -12.91 12.90
CA ASN A 492 19.70 -14.28 13.06
C ASN A 492 20.20 -14.57 14.48
#